data_AF-A0A5J5EYB0-F1
#
_entry.id   AF-A0A5J5EYB0-F1
#
_cell.length_a   1.000
_cell.length_b   1.000
_cell.length_c   1.000
_cell.angle_alpha   90.00
_cell.angle_beta   90.00
_cell.angle_gamma   90.00
#
_symmetry.space_group_name_H-M   'P 1'
#
loop_
_entity.id
_entity.type
_entity.pdbx_description
1 polymer ?
#
loop_
_entity_poly.entity_id
_entity_poly.type
_entity_poly.pdbx_seq_one_letter_code
_entity_poly.pdbx_strand_id
1 'polypeptide(L)'
;MMSLSSHTPQVLLDKLNDQSRELLNREAEPVEAFRSISEDKQYHQCLEISAHRREMRKHEELAVILDLREVVPLSFENLHNLVPPEVDKESVVFVEWIIPRDLRSSSQIKVHDMSETIQLVATRAGGIPDLRLWHPGGIETSSLGGWEGNDALQQLNTLVAPLAECRKPGDVLILCPTQVLHRIPLHALAVTGELLIQCNSVIRSPLHSSKPPANLLRSTPTA
;
A
#
# COMPACT_ATOMS: atom_id res chain seq x y z
N MET A 1 -19.11 -12.06 8.08
CA MET A 1 -18.73 -12.53 6.73
C MET A 1 -18.15 -11.35 5.98
N MET A 2 -16.84 -11.34 5.73
CA MET A 2 -16.21 -10.32 4.87
C MET A 2 -15.97 -10.96 3.51
N SER A 3 -16.79 -10.59 2.53
CA SER A 3 -16.64 -11.02 1.13
C SER A 3 -15.27 -10.60 0.61
N LEU A 4 -14.64 -11.43 -0.22
CA LEU A 4 -13.37 -11.11 -0.90
C LEU A 4 -13.47 -9.87 -1.80
N SER A 5 -14.69 -9.47 -2.18
CA SER A 5 -14.96 -8.20 -2.85
C SER A 5 -14.77 -6.96 -1.95
N SER A 6 -14.74 -7.12 -0.62
CA SER A 6 -14.68 -6.00 0.33
C SER A 6 -13.35 -5.23 0.35
N HIS A 7 -12.31 -5.73 -0.32
CA HIS A 7 -11.00 -5.08 -0.39
C HIS A 7 -10.64 -4.64 -1.82
N THR A 8 -11.54 -4.85 -2.79
CA THR A 8 -11.35 -4.40 -4.16
C THR A 8 -11.95 -2.99 -4.33
N PRO A 9 -11.20 -2.00 -4.84
CA PRO A 9 -11.74 -0.66 -5.11
C PRO A 9 -12.98 -0.70 -6.02
N GLN A 10 -14.04 0.02 -5.65
CA GLN A 10 -15.32 0.01 -6.39
C GLN A 10 -15.14 0.41 -7.87
N VAL A 11 -14.28 1.38 -8.15
CA VAL A 11 -13.95 1.83 -9.51
C VAL A 11 -13.45 0.71 -10.43
N LEU A 12 -12.79 -0.32 -9.88
CA LEU A 12 -12.40 -1.49 -10.65
C LEU A 12 -13.56 -2.46 -10.87
N LEU A 13 -14.44 -2.61 -9.88
CA LEU A 13 -15.63 -3.45 -9.97
C LEU A 13 -16.63 -2.92 -11.01
N ASP A 14 -16.72 -1.59 -11.14
CA ASP A 14 -17.59 -0.92 -12.10
C ASP A 14 -17.11 -1.09 -13.55
N LYS A 15 -15.81 -1.35 -13.75
CA LYS A 15 -15.20 -1.62 -15.06
C LYS A 15 -15.37 -3.05 -15.54
N LEU A 16 -15.83 -3.97 -14.68
CA LEU A 16 -15.98 -5.38 -15.06
C LEU A 16 -17.19 -5.57 -15.98
N ASN A 17 -16.97 -6.25 -17.11
CA ASN A 17 -18.06 -6.83 -17.88
C ASN A 17 -18.67 -8.05 -17.15
N ASP A 18 -19.79 -8.57 -17.66
CA ASP A 18 -20.53 -9.66 -17.02
C ASP A 18 -19.69 -10.94 -16.87
N GLN A 19 -18.90 -11.29 -17.88
CA GLN A 19 -18.03 -12.47 -17.85
C GLN A 19 -16.94 -12.34 -16.77
N SER A 20 -16.26 -11.20 -16.70
CA SER A 20 -15.24 -10.93 -15.71
C SER A 20 -15.81 -10.88 -14.30
N ARG A 21 -17.01 -10.33 -14.13
CA ARG A 21 -17.73 -10.33 -12.85
C ARG A 21 -18.10 -11.75 -12.41
N GLU A 22 -18.55 -12.59 -13.33
CA GLU A 22 -18.83 -14.01 -13.05
C GLU A 22 -17.55 -14.75 -12.62
N LEU A 23 -16.44 -14.56 -13.34
CA LEU A 23 -15.15 -15.15 -12.98
C LEU A 23 -14.68 -14.71 -11.59
N LEU A 24 -14.81 -13.43 -11.26
CA LEU A 24 -14.45 -12.90 -9.94
C LEU A 24 -15.34 -13.49 -8.82
N ASN A 25 -16.65 -13.60 -9.06
CA ASN A 25 -17.58 -14.17 -8.08
C ASN A 25 -17.32 -15.65 -7.84
N ARG A 26 -16.99 -16.41 -8.89
CA ARG A 26 -16.65 -17.84 -8.79
C ARG A 26 -15.37 -18.11 -8.00
N GLU A 27 -14.49 -17.12 -7.84
CA GLU A 27 -13.30 -17.24 -6.97
C GLU A 27 -13.68 -17.30 -5.48
N ALA A 28 -14.83 -16.75 -5.08
CA ALA A 28 -15.19 -16.61 -3.67
C ALA A 28 -15.35 -17.96 -2.96
N GLU A 29 -16.03 -18.91 -3.59
CA GLU A 29 -16.27 -20.25 -3.02
C GLU A 29 -14.98 -21.00 -2.65
N PRO A 30 -14.01 -21.22 -3.57
CA PRO A 30 -12.80 -21.98 -3.24
C PRO A 30 -11.92 -21.27 -2.20
N VAL A 31 -11.91 -19.93 -2.19
CA VAL A 31 -11.12 -19.16 -1.21
C VAL A 31 -11.77 -19.19 0.18
N GLU A 32 -13.10 -19.16 0.27
CA GLU A 32 -13.80 -19.35 1.55
C GLU A 32 -13.63 -20.78 2.07
N ALA A 33 -13.80 -21.79 1.20
CA ALA A 33 -13.59 -23.19 1.54
C ALA A 33 -12.19 -23.43 2.10
N PHE A 34 -11.16 -22.80 1.53
CA PHE A 34 -9.77 -22.90 1.97
C PHE A 34 -9.57 -22.67 3.48
N ARG A 35 -10.36 -21.78 4.09
CA ARG A 35 -10.24 -21.45 5.53
C ARG A 35 -10.71 -22.56 6.46
N SER A 36 -11.48 -23.52 5.96
CA SER A 36 -12.19 -24.53 6.75
C SER A 36 -11.74 -25.97 6.48
N ILE A 37 -10.86 -26.18 5.50
CA ILE A 37 -10.38 -27.50 5.09
C ILE A 37 -9.12 -27.92 5.86
N SER A 38 -8.97 -29.24 6.04
CA SER A 38 -7.78 -29.86 6.63
C SER A 38 -6.53 -29.61 5.78
N GLU A 39 -5.35 -29.55 6.40
CA GLU A 39 -4.06 -29.28 5.74
C GLU A 39 -3.83 -30.16 4.49
N ASP A 40 -4.14 -31.45 4.54
CA ASP A 40 -3.97 -32.38 3.41
C ASP A 40 -4.78 -31.98 2.17
N LYS A 41 -5.90 -31.26 2.34
CA LYS A 41 -6.75 -30.79 1.25
C LYS A 41 -6.41 -29.37 0.80
N GLN A 42 -5.68 -28.61 1.62
CA GLN A 42 -5.27 -27.24 1.29
C GLN A 42 -4.39 -27.19 0.05
N TYR A 43 -3.51 -28.18 -0.15
CA TYR A 43 -2.68 -28.23 -1.35
C TYR A 43 -3.50 -28.28 -2.64
N HIS A 44 -4.50 -29.15 -2.71
CA HIS A 44 -5.38 -29.26 -3.88
C HIS A 44 -6.19 -27.98 -4.10
N GLN A 45 -6.72 -27.40 -3.02
CA GLN A 45 -7.46 -26.15 -3.10
C GLN A 45 -6.59 -24.98 -3.58
N CYS A 46 -5.33 -24.91 -3.15
CA CYS A 46 -4.35 -23.94 -3.66
C CYS A 46 -4.14 -24.07 -5.18
N LEU A 47 -4.05 -25.30 -5.69
CA LEU A 47 -3.91 -25.54 -7.12
C LEU A 47 -5.15 -25.08 -7.91
N GLU A 48 -6.34 -25.34 -7.38
CA GLU A 48 -7.61 -24.89 -7.98
C GLU A 48 -7.72 -23.36 -8.01
N ILE A 49 -7.46 -22.70 -6.88
CA ILE A 49 -7.44 -21.22 -6.81
C ILE A 49 -6.42 -20.67 -7.79
N SER A 50 -5.22 -21.25 -7.86
CA SER A 50 -4.16 -20.83 -8.78
C SER A 50 -4.54 -21.04 -10.25
N ALA A 51 -5.23 -22.13 -10.58
CA ALA A 51 -5.73 -22.38 -11.92
C ALA A 51 -6.82 -21.36 -12.30
N HIS A 52 -7.76 -21.09 -11.40
CA HIS A 52 -8.80 -20.10 -11.59
C HIS A 52 -8.24 -18.69 -11.79
N ARG A 53 -7.26 -18.28 -10.97
CA ARG A 53 -6.59 -16.98 -11.12
C ARG A 53 -5.80 -16.85 -12.42
N ARG A 54 -5.24 -17.94 -12.95
CA ARG A 54 -4.62 -17.93 -14.28
C ARG A 54 -5.65 -17.67 -15.38
N GLU A 55 -6.88 -18.16 -15.24
CA GLU A 55 -7.96 -17.85 -16.17
C GLU A 55 -8.38 -16.39 -16.05
N MET A 56 -8.61 -15.91 -14.83
CA MET A 56 -8.93 -14.51 -14.56
C MET A 56 -7.88 -13.55 -15.15
N ARG A 57 -6.60 -13.86 -15.06
CA ARG A 57 -5.50 -13.04 -15.62
C ARG A 57 -5.54 -12.88 -17.15
N LYS A 58 -6.33 -13.67 -17.88
CA LYS A 58 -6.55 -13.46 -19.31
C LYS A 58 -7.43 -12.23 -19.60
N HIS A 59 -8.11 -11.71 -18.58
CA HIS A 59 -8.90 -10.49 -18.62
C HIS A 59 -8.10 -9.35 -17.97
N GLU A 60 -7.89 -8.26 -18.71
CA GLU A 60 -7.03 -7.15 -18.30
C GLU A 60 -7.51 -6.53 -16.98
N GLU A 61 -8.81 -6.30 -16.85
CA GLU A 61 -9.44 -5.71 -15.67
C GLU A 61 -9.32 -6.59 -14.41
N LEU A 62 -9.36 -7.92 -14.58
CA LEU A 62 -9.18 -8.86 -13.47
C LEU A 62 -7.70 -9.05 -13.13
N ALA A 63 -6.79 -8.94 -14.09
CA ALA A 63 -5.36 -8.96 -13.83
C ALA A 63 -4.96 -7.84 -12.87
N VAL A 64 -5.47 -6.61 -13.06
CA VAL A 64 -5.22 -5.48 -12.15
C VAL A 64 -5.76 -5.75 -10.74
N ILE A 65 -6.95 -6.34 -10.61
CA ILE A 65 -7.52 -6.72 -9.30
C ILE A 65 -6.66 -7.79 -8.61
N LEU A 66 -6.20 -8.79 -9.36
CA LEU A 66 -5.35 -9.85 -8.82
C LEU A 66 -3.98 -9.31 -8.42
N ASP A 67 -3.41 -8.41 -9.21
CA ASP A 67 -2.12 -7.79 -8.88
C ASP A 67 -2.22 -6.96 -7.60
N LEU A 68 -3.32 -6.21 -7.39
CA LEU A 68 -3.62 -5.54 -6.12
C LEU A 68 -3.69 -6.51 -4.94
N ARG A 69 -4.38 -7.65 -5.11
CA ARG A 69 -4.58 -8.65 -4.04
C ARG A 69 -3.31 -9.43 -3.73
N GLU A 70 -2.50 -9.72 -4.74
CA GLU A 70 -1.27 -10.51 -4.66
C GLU A 70 -0.03 -9.67 -4.39
N VAL A 71 -0.20 -8.38 -4.11
CA VAL A 71 0.90 -7.50 -3.73
C VAL A 71 1.90 -7.33 -4.89
N VAL A 72 1.41 -7.40 -6.13
CA VAL A 72 2.21 -7.19 -7.34
C VAL A 72 2.31 -5.69 -7.62
N PRO A 73 3.50 -5.17 -7.96
CA PRO A 73 3.67 -3.79 -8.36
C PRO A 73 2.76 -3.39 -9.53
N LEU A 74 1.90 -2.40 -9.28
CA LEU A 74 1.10 -1.79 -10.34
C LEU A 74 1.93 -0.80 -11.16
N SER A 75 1.66 -0.68 -12.45
CA SER A 75 2.16 0.42 -13.28
C SER A 75 1.48 1.75 -12.91
N PHE A 76 2.08 2.89 -13.26
CA PHE A 76 1.45 4.20 -13.11
C PHE A 76 0.11 4.29 -13.84
N GLU A 77 0.00 3.68 -15.02
CA GLU A 77 -1.24 3.58 -15.79
C GLU A 77 -2.33 2.81 -15.02
N ASN A 78 -1.98 1.68 -14.39
CA ASN A 78 -2.92 0.93 -13.57
C ASN A 78 -3.38 1.77 -12.37
N LEU A 79 -2.46 2.48 -11.71
CA LEU A 79 -2.77 3.33 -10.57
C LEU A 79 -3.67 4.51 -10.97
N HIS A 80 -3.42 5.13 -12.13
CA HIS A 80 -4.31 6.14 -12.71
C HIS A 80 -5.73 5.60 -12.91
N ASN A 81 -5.85 4.34 -13.32
CA ASN A 81 -7.13 3.67 -13.50
C ASN A 81 -7.85 3.32 -12.18
N LEU A 82 -7.17 3.40 -11.03
CA LEU A 82 -7.77 3.25 -9.69
C LEU A 82 -8.31 4.55 -9.11
N VAL A 83 -7.94 5.68 -9.70
CA VAL A 83 -8.40 6.99 -9.23
C VAL A 83 -9.80 7.21 -9.84
N PRO A 84 -10.85 7.47 -9.03
CA PRO A 84 -12.17 7.80 -9.55
C PRO A 84 -12.08 9.00 -10.51
N PRO A 85 -12.85 9.02 -11.61
CA PRO A 85 -12.79 10.10 -12.59
C PRO A 85 -13.16 11.48 -12.03
N GLU A 86 -13.84 11.54 -10.89
CA GLU A 86 -14.20 12.76 -10.17
C GLU A 86 -13.03 13.36 -9.38
N VAL A 87 -12.00 12.56 -9.09
CA VAL A 87 -10.80 13.01 -8.39
C VAL A 87 -9.87 13.66 -9.41
N ASP A 88 -9.44 14.89 -9.12
CA ASP A 88 -8.41 15.55 -9.89
C ASP A 88 -7.12 14.75 -9.84
N LYS A 89 -6.63 14.31 -11.00
CA LYS A 89 -5.41 13.49 -11.08
C LYS A 89 -4.20 14.23 -10.52
N GLU A 90 -4.17 15.56 -10.65
CA GLU A 90 -3.08 16.36 -10.08
C GLU A 90 -3.07 16.34 -8.53
N SER A 91 -4.17 15.90 -7.91
CA SER A 91 -4.28 15.70 -6.46
C SER A 91 -3.88 14.30 -5.97
N VAL A 92 -3.44 13.41 -6.88
CA VAL A 92 -3.02 12.05 -6.53
C VAL A 92 -1.52 12.00 -6.28
N VAL A 93 -1.15 11.53 -5.10
CA VAL A 93 0.23 11.52 -4.63
C VAL A 93 0.60 10.12 -4.16
N PHE A 94 1.64 9.53 -4.77
CA PHE A 94 2.22 8.26 -4.32
C PHE A 94 3.29 8.52 -3.29
N VAL A 95 3.26 7.73 -2.22
CA VAL A 95 4.19 7.86 -1.11
C VAL A 95 4.89 6.52 -0.90
N GLU A 96 6.19 6.48 -1.19
CA GLU A 96 7.05 5.34 -0.95
C GLU A 96 8.08 5.68 0.14
N TRP A 97 8.34 4.75 1.05
CA TRP A 97 9.35 4.93 2.09
C TRP A 97 10.62 4.15 1.73
N ILE A 98 11.74 4.87 1.69
CA ILE A 98 13.06 4.32 1.51
C ILE A 98 13.70 4.22 2.89
N ILE A 99 13.77 2.99 3.40
CA ILE A 99 14.48 2.69 4.64
C ILE A 99 15.89 2.19 4.27
N PRO A 100 16.94 3.00 4.49
CA PRO A 100 18.31 2.55 4.27
C PRO A 100 18.66 1.37 5.18
N ARG A 101 19.49 0.45 4.69
CA ARG A 101 19.94 -0.71 5.49
C ARG A 101 20.79 -0.30 6.70
N ASP A 102 21.48 0.83 6.59
CA ASP A 102 22.23 1.43 7.67
C ASP A 102 21.34 2.33 8.52
N LEU A 103 21.13 1.94 9.78
CA LEU A 103 20.34 2.67 10.78
C LEU A 103 20.89 4.06 11.11
N ARG A 104 22.13 4.38 10.69
CA ARG A 104 22.71 5.72 10.84
C ARG A 104 22.21 6.71 9.79
N SER A 105 21.65 6.21 8.69
CA SER A 105 21.13 7.05 7.62
C SER A 105 19.69 7.44 7.91
N SER A 106 19.36 8.71 7.69
CA SER A 106 17.97 9.15 7.74
C SER A 106 17.15 8.44 6.67
N SER A 107 15.95 7.98 7.04
CA SER A 107 14.97 7.53 6.07
C SER A 107 14.54 8.67 5.16
N GLN A 108 14.12 8.31 3.97
CA GLN A 108 13.58 9.24 3.00
C GLN A 108 12.19 8.78 2.60
N ILE A 109 11.31 9.75 2.37
CA ILE A 109 10.05 9.53 1.72
C ILE A 109 10.22 9.97 0.28
N LYS A 110 9.94 9.07 -0.64
CA LYS A 110 9.86 9.34 -2.06
C LYS A 110 8.40 9.63 -2.39
N VAL A 111 8.15 10.87 -2.76
CA VAL A 111 6.82 11.34 -3.12
C VAL A 111 6.78 11.52 -4.62
N HIS A 112 5.81 10.89 -5.27
CA HIS A 112 5.56 11.04 -6.69
C HIS A 112 4.20 11.67 -6.90
N ASP A 113 4.15 12.69 -7.74
CA ASP A 113 2.89 13.15 -8.32
C ASP A 113 2.63 12.44 -9.66
N MET A 114 1.48 12.74 -10.25
CA MET A 114 1.10 12.21 -11.58
C MET A 114 1.94 12.76 -12.74
N SER A 115 2.81 13.75 -12.51
CA SER A 115 3.78 14.24 -13.50
C SER A 115 5.09 13.44 -13.50
N GLU A 116 5.15 12.35 -12.72
CA GLU A 116 6.35 11.55 -12.44
C GLU A 116 7.47 12.36 -11.74
N THR A 117 7.15 13.53 -11.20
CA THR A 117 8.13 14.33 -10.47
C THR A 117 8.39 13.66 -9.14
N ILE A 118 9.65 13.27 -8.93
CA ILE A 118 10.12 12.63 -7.70
C ILE A 118 10.61 13.71 -6.74
N GLN A 119 9.94 13.84 -5.61
CA GLN A 119 10.43 14.62 -4.49
C GLN A 119 10.95 13.67 -3.41
N LEU A 120 12.24 13.76 -3.10
CA LEU A 120 12.85 13.05 -1.97
C LEU A 120 12.80 13.97 -0.76
N VAL A 121 11.97 13.60 0.22
CA VAL A 121 11.82 14.35 1.46
C VAL A 121 12.48 13.57 2.58
N ALA A 122 13.51 14.17 3.19
CA ALA A 122 14.18 13.55 4.33
C ALA A 122 13.25 13.56 5.55
N THR A 123 13.11 12.42 6.23
CA THR A 123 12.51 12.43 7.56
C THR A 123 13.45 13.18 8.51
N ARG A 124 12.95 14.15 9.28
CA ARG A 124 13.79 14.97 10.17
C ARG A 124 14.67 14.13 11.10
N ALA A 125 15.84 14.67 11.43
CA ALA A 125 16.80 14.07 12.34
C ALA A 125 16.16 13.87 13.74
N GLY A 126 16.27 12.65 14.25
CA GLY A 126 15.53 12.15 15.43
C GLY A 126 15.42 10.62 15.43
N GLY A 127 15.68 10.01 14.26
CA GLY A 127 15.63 8.57 14.07
C GLY A 127 14.18 8.13 13.88
N ILE A 128 13.93 7.35 12.84
CA ILE A 128 12.83 6.42 12.92
C ILE A 128 13.06 5.59 14.20
N PRO A 129 12.11 5.53 15.16
CA PRO A 129 12.21 4.62 16.29
C PRO A 129 12.54 3.25 15.73
N ASP A 130 13.58 2.55 16.22
CA ASP A 130 14.06 1.32 15.60
C ASP A 130 12.88 0.39 15.30
N LEU A 131 12.47 0.33 14.02
CA LEU A 131 11.26 -0.38 13.60
C LEU A 131 11.40 -1.88 13.81
N ARG A 132 12.63 -2.36 14.08
CA ARG A 132 12.91 -3.74 14.48
C ARG A 132 12.53 -3.98 15.94
N LEU A 133 12.67 -2.96 16.79
CA LEU A 133 12.20 -2.96 18.18
C LEU A 133 10.70 -2.68 18.26
N TRP A 134 10.11 -2.07 17.23
CA TRP A 134 8.66 -2.01 17.09
C TRP A 134 8.13 -3.43 16.86
N HIS A 135 7.77 -4.09 17.96
CA HIS A 135 7.32 -5.46 17.97
C HIS A 135 5.79 -5.51 17.89
N PRO A 136 5.20 -6.07 16.83
CA PRO A 136 3.76 -6.37 16.82
C PRO A 136 3.37 -7.35 17.94
N GLY A 137 4.31 -8.08 18.55
CA GLY A 137 4.03 -8.97 19.69
C GLY A 137 3.55 -8.23 20.96
N GLY A 138 3.87 -6.94 21.11
CA GLY A 138 3.24 -6.08 22.13
C GLY A 138 1.81 -5.65 21.76
N ILE A 139 1.45 -5.73 20.48
CA ILE A 139 0.12 -5.44 19.93
C ILE A 139 -0.76 -6.71 19.92
N GLU A 140 -0.17 -7.90 19.83
CA GLU A 140 -0.89 -9.18 19.91
C GLU A 140 -1.37 -9.49 21.33
N THR A 141 -0.76 -8.89 22.36
CA THR A 141 -1.08 -9.13 23.78
C THR A 141 -1.79 -7.95 24.44
N SER A 142 -1.57 -6.73 23.95
CA SER A 142 -2.25 -5.52 24.43
C SER A 142 -3.25 -5.05 23.39
N SER A 143 -4.51 -4.86 23.80
CA SER A 143 -5.54 -4.24 22.96
C SER A 143 -4.98 -3.00 22.25
N LEU A 144 -5.05 -2.97 20.92
CA LEU A 144 -4.78 -1.78 20.11
C LEU A 144 -5.61 -0.56 20.52
N GLY A 145 -6.71 -0.77 21.27
CA GLY A 145 -7.53 0.29 21.86
C GLY A 145 -7.05 0.78 23.22
N GLY A 146 -5.95 0.25 23.75
CA GLY A 146 -5.33 0.71 25.00
C GLY A 146 -4.49 1.97 24.81
N TRP A 147 -4.40 2.78 25.87
CA TRP A 147 -3.63 4.03 25.90
C TRP A 147 -2.16 3.84 25.50
N GLU A 148 -1.53 2.74 25.93
CA GLU A 148 -0.13 2.41 25.59
C GLU A 148 0.08 2.16 24.09
N GLY A 149 -0.91 1.57 23.41
CA GLY A 149 -0.86 1.33 21.97
C GLY A 149 -0.92 2.64 21.17
N ASN A 150 -1.72 3.61 21.65
CA ASN A 150 -1.83 4.92 21.02
C ASN A 150 -0.52 5.73 21.17
N ASP A 151 0.08 5.73 22.37
CA ASP A 151 1.34 6.44 22.61
C ASP A 151 2.49 5.85 21.75
N ALA A 152 2.58 4.52 21.65
CA ALA A 152 3.55 3.86 20.80
C ALA A 152 3.35 4.18 19.30
N LEU A 153 2.09 4.30 18.85
CA LEU A 153 1.78 4.68 17.49
C LEU A 153 2.14 6.16 17.22
N GLN A 154 1.90 7.06 18.17
CA GLN A 154 2.24 8.48 18.04
C GLN A 154 3.74 8.74 17.92
N GLN A 155 4.59 7.88 18.52
CA GLN A 155 6.04 7.95 18.32
C GLN A 155 6.46 7.75 16.86
N LEU A 156 5.59 7.11 16.06
CA LEU A 156 5.81 6.88 14.63
C LEU A 156 5.31 8.03 13.75
N ASN A 157 4.71 9.10 14.30
CA ASN A 157 4.25 10.25 13.51
C ASN A 157 5.37 10.88 12.66
N THR A 158 6.63 10.73 13.07
CA THR A 158 7.80 11.17 12.30
C THR A 158 7.93 10.49 10.93
N LEU A 159 7.33 9.31 10.74
CA LEU A 159 7.28 8.60 9.47
C LEU A 159 6.44 9.31 8.41
N VAL A 160 5.41 10.05 8.83
CA VAL A 160 4.49 10.76 7.93
C VAL A 160 4.63 12.28 8.03
N ALA A 161 5.34 12.78 9.04
CA ALA A 161 5.54 14.22 9.25
C ALA A 161 6.03 14.97 8.00
N PRO A 162 6.97 14.45 7.17
CA PRO A 162 7.41 15.16 5.98
C PRO A 162 6.33 15.35 4.92
N LEU A 163 5.25 14.56 4.97
CA LEU A 163 4.11 14.76 4.08
C LEU A 163 3.51 16.15 4.22
N ALA A 164 3.59 16.79 5.40
CA ALA A 164 3.13 18.17 5.59
C ALA A 164 3.76 19.18 4.62
N GLU A 165 4.94 18.89 4.09
CA GLU A 165 5.70 19.80 3.21
C GLU A 165 5.38 19.59 1.73
N CYS A 166 4.81 18.44 1.36
CA CYS A 166 4.65 18.03 -0.04
C CYS A 166 3.23 17.60 -0.44
N ARG A 167 2.25 17.67 0.47
CA ARG A 167 0.83 17.40 0.19
C ARG A 167 -0.06 18.58 0.59
N LYS A 168 -1.25 18.63 -0.01
CA LYS A 168 -2.33 19.53 0.38
C LYS A 168 -3.47 18.71 1.04
N PRO A 169 -4.23 19.32 1.96
CA PRO A 169 -5.48 18.72 2.42
C PRO A 169 -6.39 18.40 1.23
N GLY A 170 -7.01 17.22 1.23
CA GLY A 170 -7.86 16.74 0.13
C GLY A 170 -7.15 15.88 -0.92
N ASP A 171 -5.81 15.92 -1.01
CA ASP A 171 -5.06 15.02 -1.90
C ASP A 171 -5.40 13.54 -1.61
N VAL A 172 -5.37 12.71 -2.65
CA VAL A 172 -5.48 11.26 -2.52
C VAL A 172 -4.08 10.66 -2.40
N LEU A 173 -3.79 10.09 -1.24
CA LEU A 173 -2.49 9.51 -0.94
C LEU A 173 -2.51 8.01 -1.21
N ILE A 174 -1.68 7.55 -2.14
CA ILE A 174 -1.44 6.13 -2.40
C ILE A 174 -0.17 5.74 -1.66
N LEU A 175 -0.33 5.11 -0.49
CA LEU A 175 0.78 4.69 0.35
C LEU A 175 1.30 3.35 -0.15
N CYS A 176 2.58 3.33 -0.51
CA CYS A 176 3.34 2.17 -0.94
C CYS A 176 4.39 1.80 0.13
N PRO A 177 3.98 1.40 1.36
CA PRO A 177 4.93 0.98 2.37
C PRO A 177 5.71 -0.24 1.89
N THR A 178 6.95 -0.39 2.38
CA THR A 178 7.79 -1.55 2.09
C THR A 178 8.21 -2.25 3.39
N GLN A 179 8.49 -3.55 3.30
CA GLN A 179 9.05 -4.36 4.40
C GLN A 179 8.25 -4.24 5.72
N VAL A 180 8.90 -3.82 6.81
CA VAL A 180 8.32 -3.70 8.15
C VAL A 180 7.19 -2.69 8.22
N LEU A 181 7.17 -1.69 7.33
CA LEU A 181 6.14 -0.64 7.31
C LEU A 181 4.76 -1.15 6.87
N HIS A 182 4.68 -2.31 6.20
CA HIS A 182 3.39 -2.92 5.86
C HIS A 182 2.52 -3.21 7.11
N ARG A 183 3.16 -3.43 8.26
CA ARG A 183 2.48 -3.75 9.52
C ARG A 183 2.05 -2.50 10.31
N ILE A 184 2.47 -1.32 9.89
CA ILE A 184 2.17 -0.06 10.59
C ILE A 184 0.92 0.56 9.95
N PRO A 185 -0.08 1.01 10.72
CA PRO A 185 -1.22 1.73 10.18
C PRO A 185 -0.83 3.18 9.84
N LEU A 186 -0.06 3.38 8.77
CA LEU A 186 0.47 4.70 8.38
C LEU A 186 -0.64 5.77 8.17
N HIS A 187 -1.83 5.35 7.74
CA HIS A 187 -3.01 6.21 7.59
C HIS A 187 -3.56 6.74 8.92
N ALA A 188 -3.24 6.09 10.03
CA ALA A 188 -3.64 6.46 11.39
C ALA A 188 -2.54 7.25 12.12
N LEU A 189 -1.46 7.63 11.43
CA LEU A 189 -0.44 8.51 11.99
C LEU A 189 -0.84 9.97 11.78
N ALA A 190 -0.43 10.84 12.70
CA ALA A 190 -0.75 12.25 12.65
C ALA A 190 0.26 13.05 11.82
N VAL A 191 -0.27 13.92 10.96
CA VAL A 191 0.46 14.97 10.26
C VAL A 191 -0.10 16.29 10.75
N THR A 192 0.76 17.17 11.28
CA THR A 192 0.37 18.48 11.82
C THR A 192 -0.75 18.43 12.88
N GLY A 193 -0.82 17.34 13.66
CA GLY A 193 -1.78 17.17 14.76
C GLY A 193 -3.10 16.49 14.36
N GLU A 194 -3.34 16.25 13.08
CA GLU A 194 -4.53 15.54 12.57
C GLU A 194 -4.14 14.19 11.96
N LEU A 195 -5.01 13.19 12.03
CA LEU A 195 -4.71 11.88 11.44
C LEU A 195 -4.67 11.98 9.91
N LEU A 196 -3.74 11.26 9.28
CA LEU A 196 -3.57 11.32 7.82
C LEU A 196 -4.87 11.01 7.06
N ILE A 197 -5.62 10.00 7.52
CA ILE A 197 -6.92 9.62 6.93
C ILE A 197 -8.03 10.67 7.13
N GLN A 198 -7.88 11.59 8.09
CA GLN A 198 -8.83 12.69 8.29
C GLN A 198 -8.55 13.85 7.34
N CYS A 199 -7.28 14.11 7.03
CA CYS A 199 -6.92 15.20 6.13
C CYS A 199 -6.94 14.80 4.64
N ASN A 200 -6.79 13.50 4.35
CA ASN A 200 -6.57 12.99 3.01
C ASN A 200 -7.27 11.65 2.81
N SER A 201 -7.74 11.39 1.60
CA SER A 201 -8.17 10.03 1.23
C SER A 201 -6.93 9.15 1.10
N VAL A 202 -6.93 7.98 1.72
CA VAL A 202 -5.74 7.12 1.76
C VAL A 202 -6.05 5.75 1.15
N ILE A 203 -5.24 5.37 0.16
CA ILE A 203 -5.24 4.03 -0.45
C ILE A 203 -3.93 3.36 -0.08
N ARG A 204 -3.99 2.11 0.41
CA ARG A 204 -2.77 1.31 0.62
C ARG A 204 -2.54 0.46 -0.62
N SER A 205 -1.43 0.71 -1.31
CA SER A 205 -0.97 -0.16 -2.39
C SER A 205 0.20 -0.99 -1.90
N PRO A 206 0.18 -2.31 -2.12
CA PRO A 206 1.39 -3.09 -2.01
C PRO A 206 2.41 -2.68 -3.10
N LEU A 207 3.67 -2.49 -2.67
CA LEU A 207 4.90 -2.21 -3.42
C LEU A 207 4.77 -1.86 -4.92
N HIS A 208 4.96 -0.59 -5.28
CA HIS A 208 5.44 -0.22 -6.62
C HIS A 208 6.98 -0.30 -6.60
N SER A 209 7.58 -1.34 -7.17
CA SER A 209 9.02 -1.29 -7.46
C SER A 209 9.22 -0.35 -8.66
N SER A 210 9.28 0.95 -8.39
CA SER A 210 9.88 1.86 -9.36
C SER A 210 11.38 1.54 -9.37
N LYS A 211 11.83 0.66 -10.27
CA LYS A 211 13.25 0.66 -10.64
C LYS A 211 13.55 2.11 -11.02
N PRO A 212 14.50 2.81 -10.37
CA PRO A 212 14.85 4.16 -10.79
C PRO A 212 15.25 4.09 -12.27
N PRO A 213 14.85 5.05 -13.11
CA PRO A 213 15.37 5.11 -14.47
C PRO A 213 16.89 5.13 -14.36
N ALA A 214 17.57 4.28 -15.15
CA ALA A 214 19.00 4.01 -15.06
C ALA A 214 19.93 5.25 -15.21
N ASN A 215 19.34 6.43 -15.43
CA ASN A 215 20.02 7.67 -15.74
C ASN A 215 20.21 8.63 -14.54
N LEU A 216 19.70 8.31 -13.33
CA LEU A 216 19.82 9.22 -12.17
C LEU A 216 21.04 8.97 -11.24
N LEU A 217 21.96 8.08 -11.61
CA LEU A 217 23.20 7.81 -10.85
C LEU A 217 24.47 8.41 -11.48
N ARG A 218 24.36 9.52 -12.22
CA ARG A 218 25.55 10.32 -12.54
C ARG A 218 25.67 11.46 -11.55
N SER A 219 26.27 11.16 -10.40
CA SER A 219 26.92 12.18 -9.58
C SER A 219 27.99 12.86 -10.44
N THR A 220 27.84 14.16 -10.68
CA THR A 220 28.90 15.00 -11.24
C THR A 220 30.13 14.91 -10.33
N PRO A 221 31.33 14.66 -10.87
CA PRO A 221 32.55 14.76 -10.08
C PRO A 221 32.74 16.22 -9.68
N THR A 222 32.83 16.47 -8.38
CA THR A 222 33.27 17.75 -7.83
C THR A 222 34.70 18.01 -8.32
N ALA A 223 34.92 19.21 -8.86
CA ALA A 223 36.22 19.72 -9.28
C ALA A 223 37.18 19.90 -8.09
#